data_AF-A0AAQ0Q6V5-F1
#
_entry.id   AF-A0AAQ0Q6V5-F1
#
_cell.length_a   1.000
_cell.length_b   1.000
_cell.length_c   1.000
_cell.angle_alpha   90.00
_cell.angle_beta   90.00
_cell.angle_gamma   90.00
#
_symmetry.space_group_name_H-M   'P 1'
#
loop_
_entity.id
_entity.type
_entity.pdbx_description
1 polymer ?
#
loop_
_entity_poly.entity_id
_entity_poly.type
_entity_poly.pdbx_seq_one_letter_code
_entity_poly.pdbx_strand_id
1 'polypeptide(L)'
;MTDEAMTVAHGISELGMMAITAAFFLLLSALLWVACFRWFKSIIDNMIKGNTQMVNDLLVETRKQNDMLTDISEGLRPETQLRIKHTTGVFFDLAIEKVCRIIKKVREENHIIDKDATRTKIHTLILNIHEDRNSRFDCFNYRGKKLSSYINPDWVEWVAEVVEREVYSDTINHGRAYTNVQAVYERIKIDFYHRMNHE
;
A
#
# COMPACT_ATOMS: atom_id res chain seq x y z
N MET A 1 -9.32 17.35 -99.83
CA MET A 1 -10.26 18.33 -99.22
C MET A 1 -11.42 17.66 -98.49
N THR A 2 -12.00 16.56 -98.97
CA THR A 2 -13.09 15.83 -98.28
C THR A 2 -12.59 15.00 -97.10
N ASP A 3 -11.42 14.36 -97.21
CA ASP A 3 -10.86 13.51 -96.14
C ASP A 3 -10.35 14.32 -94.93
N GLU A 4 -9.75 15.49 -95.17
CA GLU A 4 -9.33 16.41 -94.10
C GLU A 4 -10.53 16.99 -93.33
N ALA A 5 -11.60 17.38 -94.03
CA ALA A 5 -12.81 17.89 -93.39
C ALA A 5 -13.51 16.81 -92.55
N MET A 6 -13.50 15.55 -93.01
CA MET A 6 -14.02 14.42 -92.24
C MET A 6 -13.16 14.10 -91.02
N THR A 7 -11.83 14.18 -91.14
CA THR A 7 -10.89 13.93 -90.04
C THR A 7 -10.99 15.01 -88.96
N VAL A 8 -11.14 16.28 -89.37
CA VAL A 8 -11.37 17.42 -88.46
C VAL A 8 -12.74 17.32 -87.78
N ALA A 9 -13.79 16.92 -88.51
CA ALA A 9 -15.11 16.70 -87.93
C ALA A 9 -15.12 15.54 -86.92
N HIS A 10 -14.36 14.47 -87.18
CA HIS A 10 -14.21 13.35 -86.24
C HIS A 10 -13.43 13.78 -84.99
N GLY A 11 -12.33 14.55 -85.15
CA GLY A 11 -11.58 15.11 -84.04
C GLY A 11 -12.39 16.09 -83.17
N ILE A 12 -13.25 16.93 -83.76
CA ILE A 12 -14.16 17.82 -83.00
C ILE A 12 -15.21 17.00 -82.24
N SER A 13 -15.73 15.92 -82.83
CA SER A 13 -16.68 15.03 -82.16
C SER A 13 -16.03 14.25 -81.02
N GLU A 14 -14.79 13.79 -81.16
CA GLU A 14 -14.05 13.10 -80.12
C GLU A 14 -13.63 14.04 -78.98
N LEU A 15 -13.15 15.24 -79.31
CA LEU A 15 -12.83 16.28 -78.31
C LEU A 15 -14.09 16.76 -77.57
N GLY A 16 -15.22 16.90 -78.28
CA GLY A 16 -16.52 17.22 -77.69
C GLY A 16 -17.03 16.12 -76.76
N MET A 17 -16.94 14.85 -77.16
CA MET A 17 -17.28 13.72 -76.30
C MET A 17 -16.34 13.59 -75.08
N MET A 18 -15.03 13.85 -75.26
CA MET A 18 -14.06 13.89 -74.16
C MET A 18 -14.39 15.01 -73.16
N ALA A 19 -14.79 16.19 -73.63
CA ALA A 19 -15.19 17.30 -72.76
C ALA A 19 -16.47 16.99 -71.97
N ILE A 20 -17.46 16.37 -72.61
CA ILE A 20 -18.73 15.98 -71.94
C ILE A 20 -18.49 14.88 -70.90
N THR A 21 -17.70 13.86 -71.23
CA THR A 21 -17.36 12.79 -70.28
C THR A 21 -16.51 13.30 -69.11
N ALA A 22 -15.57 14.21 -69.37
CA ALA A 22 -14.80 14.90 -68.31
C ALA A 22 -15.71 15.75 -67.41
N ALA A 23 -16.68 16.48 -67.97
CA ALA A 23 -17.64 17.27 -67.18
C ALA A 23 -18.53 16.38 -66.28
N PHE A 24 -19.03 15.26 -66.81
CA PHE A 24 -19.77 14.27 -66.02
C PHE A 24 -18.92 13.64 -64.92
N PHE A 25 -17.66 13.31 -65.22
CA PHE A 25 -16.72 12.76 -64.26
C PHE A 25 -16.45 13.75 -63.11
N LEU A 26 -16.26 15.04 -63.41
CA LEU A 26 -16.06 16.08 -62.39
C LEU A 26 -17.31 16.26 -61.51
N LEU A 27 -18.51 16.25 -62.09
CA LEU A 27 -19.76 16.34 -61.34
C LEU A 27 -19.97 15.13 -60.42
N LEU A 28 -19.75 13.91 -60.92
CA LEU A 28 -19.85 12.69 -60.12
C LEU A 28 -18.79 12.66 -59.02
N SER A 29 -17.56 13.07 -59.32
CA SER A 29 -16.48 13.16 -58.34
C SER A 29 -16.80 14.18 -57.23
N ALA A 30 -17.38 15.33 -57.58
CA ALA A 30 -17.81 16.33 -56.60
C ALA A 30 -18.95 15.79 -55.70
N LEU A 31 -19.92 15.07 -56.26
CA LEU A 31 -21.00 14.44 -55.48
C LEU A 31 -20.49 13.35 -54.55
N LEU A 32 -19.58 12.49 -55.04
CA LEU A 32 -18.90 11.48 -54.22
C LEU A 32 -18.12 12.13 -53.08
N TRP A 33 -17.40 13.22 -53.35
CA TRP A 33 -16.64 13.94 -52.34
C TRP A 33 -17.54 14.45 -51.21
N VAL A 34 -18.68 15.05 -51.55
CA VAL A 34 -19.68 15.52 -50.56
C VAL A 34 -20.26 14.35 -49.76
N ALA A 35 -20.58 13.23 -50.42
CA ALA A 35 -21.10 12.03 -49.76
C ALA A 35 -20.08 11.42 -48.79
N CYS A 36 -18.83 11.26 -49.23
CA CYS A 36 -17.72 10.76 -48.40
C CYS A 36 -17.45 11.67 -47.19
N PHE A 37 -17.46 12.99 -47.37
CA PHE A 37 -17.28 13.93 -46.26
C PHE A 37 -18.41 13.86 -45.22
N ARG A 38 -19.66 13.73 -45.67
CA ARG A 38 -20.80 13.56 -44.76
C ARG A 38 -20.72 12.25 -43.98
N TRP A 39 -20.35 11.17 -44.65
CA TRP A 39 -20.16 9.86 -44.00
C TRP A 39 -19.02 9.90 -42.99
N PHE A 40 -17.86 10.44 -43.36
CA PHE A 40 -16.70 10.55 -42.50
C PHE A 40 -16.99 11.43 -41.26
N LYS A 41 -17.67 12.57 -41.45
CA LYS A 41 -18.13 13.42 -40.34
C LYS A 41 -19.03 12.64 -39.39
N SER A 42 -19.99 11.89 -39.91
CA SER A 42 -20.89 11.07 -39.08
C SER A 42 -20.14 10.02 -38.26
N ILE A 43 -19.10 9.39 -38.82
CA ILE A 43 -18.28 8.41 -38.09
C ILE A 43 -17.50 9.07 -36.97
N ILE A 44 -16.84 10.21 -37.25
CA ILE A 44 -16.10 10.97 -36.24
C ILE A 44 -17.04 11.42 -35.11
N ASP A 45 -18.19 11.99 -35.45
CA ASP A 45 -19.16 12.46 -34.45
C ASP A 45 -19.64 11.32 -33.56
N ASN A 46 -19.90 10.15 -34.14
CA ASN A 46 -20.30 8.95 -33.37
C ASN A 46 -19.16 8.43 -32.49
N MET A 47 -17.94 8.41 -33.00
CA MET A 47 -16.75 7.98 -32.24
C MET A 47 -16.45 8.93 -31.08
N ILE A 48 -16.50 10.25 -31.30
CA ILE A 48 -16.29 11.27 -30.27
C ILE A 48 -17.37 11.16 -29.19
N LYS A 49 -18.64 10.99 -29.59
CA LYS A 49 -19.75 10.80 -28.64
C LYS A 49 -19.56 9.54 -27.80
N GLY A 50 -19.25 8.40 -28.43
CA GLY A 50 -19.00 7.14 -27.73
C GLY A 50 -17.84 7.23 -26.76
N ASN A 51 -16.73 7.87 -27.17
CA ASN A 51 -15.57 8.07 -26.31
C ASN A 51 -15.87 9.01 -25.13
N THR A 52 -16.56 10.12 -25.38
CA THR A 52 -17.02 11.04 -24.33
C THR A 52 -17.90 10.33 -23.30
N GLN A 53 -18.82 9.49 -23.77
CA GLN A 53 -19.70 8.71 -22.89
C GLN A 53 -18.91 7.69 -22.06
N MET A 54 -18.01 6.93 -22.69
CA MET A 54 -17.14 5.98 -21.98
C MET A 54 -16.27 6.66 -20.92
N VAL A 55 -15.69 7.83 -21.22
CA VAL A 55 -14.90 8.61 -20.25
C VAL A 55 -15.78 9.07 -19.09
N ASN A 56 -17.00 9.53 -19.35
CA ASN A 56 -17.93 9.92 -18.30
C ASN A 56 -18.33 8.74 -17.41
N ASP A 57 -18.63 7.58 -18.00
CA ASP A 57 -18.97 6.36 -17.26
C ASP A 57 -17.80 5.90 -16.38
N LEU A 58 -16.57 5.94 -16.91
CA LEU A 58 -15.36 5.65 -16.14
C LEU A 58 -15.15 6.65 -15.00
N LEU A 59 -15.42 7.94 -15.21
CA LEU A 59 -15.33 8.95 -14.14
C LEU A 59 -16.36 8.69 -13.03
N VAL A 60 -17.59 8.33 -13.40
CA VAL A 60 -18.65 8.00 -12.43
C VAL A 60 -18.28 6.75 -11.64
N GLU A 61 -17.85 5.67 -12.31
CA GLU A 61 -17.48 4.44 -11.63
C GLU A 61 -16.22 4.63 -10.75
N THR A 62 -15.24 5.42 -11.20
CA THR A 62 -14.06 5.77 -10.41
C THR A 62 -14.42 6.54 -9.15
N ARG A 63 -15.35 7.51 -9.24
CA ARG A 63 -15.85 8.23 -8.05
C ARG A 63 -16.54 7.28 -7.08
N LYS A 64 -17.42 6.42 -7.58
CA LYS A 64 -18.12 5.42 -6.78
C LYS A 64 -17.15 4.44 -6.10
N GLN A 65 -16.12 3.98 -6.80
CA GLN A 65 -15.05 3.17 -6.22
C GLN A 65 -14.29 3.93 -5.13
N ASN A 66 -13.98 5.20 -5.34
CA ASN A 66 -13.29 6.03 -4.35
C ASN A 66 -14.14 6.26 -3.10
N ASP A 67 -15.45 6.50 -3.25
CA ASP A 67 -16.38 6.66 -2.12
C ASP A 67 -16.46 5.36 -1.30
N MET A 68 -16.60 4.21 -1.97
CA MET A 68 -16.59 2.90 -1.31
C MET A 68 -15.25 2.59 -0.63
N LEU A 69 -14.12 2.92 -1.27
CA LEU A 69 -12.80 2.78 -0.64
C LEU A 69 -12.66 3.68 0.57
N THR A 70 -13.23 4.89 0.53
CA THR A 70 -13.23 5.82 1.66
C THR A 70 -13.98 5.23 2.83
N ASP A 71 -15.22 4.75 2.63
CA ASP A 71 -16.03 4.09 3.67
C ASP A 71 -15.33 2.86 4.26
N ILE A 72 -14.78 1.99 3.41
CA ILE A 72 -13.97 0.83 3.84
C ILE A 72 -12.75 1.28 4.66
N SER A 73 -12.07 2.34 4.23
CA SER A 73 -10.89 2.85 4.93
C SER A 73 -11.24 3.48 6.28
N GLU A 74 -12.38 4.17 6.37
CA GLU A 74 -12.89 4.79 7.59
C GLU A 74 -13.31 3.72 8.61
N GLY A 75 -13.84 2.58 8.18
CA GLY A 75 -14.15 1.46 9.09
C GLY A 75 -12.94 0.60 9.46
N LEU A 76 -12.24 0.06 8.46
CA LEU A 76 -11.22 -0.98 8.68
C LEU A 76 -9.92 -0.46 9.28
N ARG A 77 -9.53 0.78 8.99
CA ARG A 77 -8.28 1.35 9.50
C ARG A 77 -8.31 1.52 11.03
N PRO A 78 -9.31 2.19 11.64
CA PRO A 78 -9.37 2.30 13.09
C PRO A 78 -9.60 0.94 13.76
N GLU A 79 -10.41 0.06 13.16
CA GLU A 79 -10.61 -1.30 13.70
C GLU A 79 -9.29 -2.10 13.74
N THR A 80 -8.51 -2.04 12.66
CA THR A 80 -7.20 -2.69 12.58
C THR A 80 -6.24 -2.10 13.61
N GLN A 81 -6.21 -0.77 13.75
CA GLN A 81 -5.39 -0.10 14.77
C GLN A 81 -5.80 -0.51 16.19
N LEU A 82 -7.10 -0.56 16.48
CA LEU A 82 -7.63 -0.95 17.79
C LEU A 82 -7.27 -2.40 18.11
N ARG A 83 -7.48 -3.31 17.15
CA ARG A 83 -7.10 -4.72 17.28
C ARG A 83 -5.62 -4.88 17.58
N ILE A 84 -4.76 -4.19 16.83
CA ILE A 84 -3.31 -4.22 17.08
C ILE A 84 -2.98 -3.69 18.47
N LYS A 85 -3.50 -2.52 18.86
CA LYS A 85 -3.25 -1.93 20.19
C LYS A 85 -3.68 -2.86 21.31
N HIS A 86 -4.86 -3.48 21.20
CA HIS A 86 -5.36 -4.40 22.20
C HIS A 86 -4.49 -5.66 22.29
N THR A 87 -4.24 -6.33 21.17
CA THR A 87 -3.47 -7.58 21.14
C THR A 87 -2.02 -7.38 21.58
N THR A 88 -1.36 -6.32 21.09
CA THR A 88 0.03 -6.01 21.49
C THR A 88 0.10 -5.59 22.95
N GLY A 89 -0.89 -4.83 23.46
CA GLY A 89 -1.04 -4.51 24.87
C GLY A 89 -1.04 -5.76 25.76
N VAL A 90 -1.89 -6.74 25.44
CA VAL A 90 -1.96 -8.02 26.17
C VAL A 90 -0.61 -8.76 26.16
N PHE A 91 0.09 -8.77 25.02
CA PHE A 91 1.40 -9.41 24.93
C PHE A 91 2.48 -8.69 25.74
N PHE A 92 2.45 -7.36 25.81
CA PHE A 92 3.35 -6.60 26.68
C PHE A 92 3.05 -6.84 28.15
N ASP A 93 1.78 -6.87 28.55
CA ASP A 93 1.40 -7.15 29.94
C ASP A 93 1.82 -8.57 30.36
N LEU A 94 1.67 -9.56 29.47
CA LEU A 94 2.20 -10.90 29.69
C LEU A 94 3.75 -10.91 29.80
N ALA A 95 4.43 -10.08 29.02
CA ALA A 95 5.88 -9.98 29.07
C ALA A 95 6.36 -9.37 30.40
N ILE A 96 5.66 -8.37 30.95
CA ILE A 96 5.92 -7.82 32.29
C ILE A 96 5.91 -8.94 33.34
N GLU A 97 4.87 -9.78 33.32
CA GLU A 97 4.74 -10.91 34.25
C GLU A 97 5.85 -11.95 34.08
N LYS A 98 6.20 -12.30 32.84
CA LYS A 98 7.30 -13.23 32.55
C LYS A 98 8.66 -12.68 33.04
N VAL A 99 8.92 -11.39 32.85
CA VAL A 99 10.14 -10.73 33.32
C VAL A 99 10.21 -10.69 34.85
N CYS A 100 9.09 -10.38 35.52
CA CYS A 100 9.04 -10.43 36.99
C CYS A 100 9.34 -11.83 37.54
N ARG A 101 8.91 -12.89 36.84
CA ARG A 101 9.27 -14.28 37.18
C ARG A 101 10.74 -14.58 36.96
N ILE A 102 11.36 -14.03 35.92
CA ILE A 102 12.81 -14.15 35.70
C ILE A 102 13.58 -13.54 36.88
N ILE A 103 13.20 -12.34 37.34
CA ILE A 103 13.86 -11.68 38.48
C ILE A 103 13.82 -12.61 39.72
N LYS A 104 12.66 -13.21 40.00
CA LYS A 104 12.51 -14.16 41.12
C LYS A 104 13.40 -15.39 40.94
N LYS A 105 13.33 -16.04 39.78
CA LYS A 105 14.10 -17.25 39.47
C LYS A 105 15.60 -17.03 39.54
N VAL A 106 16.11 -15.94 38.95
CA VAL A 106 17.54 -15.61 38.95
C VAL A 106 18.02 -15.30 40.38
N ARG A 107 17.19 -14.69 41.23
CA ARG A 107 17.54 -14.47 42.64
C ARG A 107 17.54 -15.76 43.47
N GLU A 108 16.67 -16.72 43.17
CA GLU A 108 16.60 -18.01 43.86
C GLU A 108 17.74 -18.96 43.44
N GLU A 109 18.24 -18.83 42.21
CA GLU A 109 19.31 -19.66 41.69
C GLU A 109 20.68 -19.19 42.23
N ASN A 110 21.32 -20.06 43.02
CA ASN A 110 22.52 -19.90 43.87
C ASN A 110 23.83 -19.31 43.26
N HIS A 111 23.81 -18.54 42.16
CA HIS A 111 25.01 -18.07 41.43
C HIS A 111 25.08 -16.55 41.19
N ILE A 112 24.36 -15.72 41.97
CA ILE A 112 24.44 -14.24 41.88
C ILE A 112 25.87 -13.70 42.17
N ILE A 113 26.76 -14.54 42.71
CA ILE A 113 28.16 -14.19 42.97
C ILE A 113 28.92 -13.90 41.67
N ASP A 114 28.64 -14.65 40.59
CA ASP A 114 29.23 -14.40 39.27
C ASP A 114 28.36 -13.40 38.49
N LYS A 115 28.81 -12.14 38.49
CA LYS A 115 28.05 -11.05 37.90
C LYS A 115 27.95 -11.14 36.38
N ASP A 116 29.02 -11.56 35.72
CA ASP A 116 29.09 -11.61 34.26
C ASP A 116 28.28 -12.79 33.72
N ALA A 117 28.40 -13.98 34.34
CA ALA A 117 27.58 -15.14 33.95
C ALA A 117 26.07 -14.87 34.17
N THR A 118 25.72 -14.20 35.28
CA THR A 118 24.33 -13.83 35.57
C THR A 118 23.80 -12.81 34.56
N ARG A 119 24.60 -11.81 34.16
CA ARG A 119 24.28 -10.86 33.08
C ARG A 119 23.98 -11.58 31.78
N THR A 120 24.88 -12.45 31.32
CA THR A 120 24.68 -13.21 30.08
C THR A 120 23.40 -14.06 30.12
N LYS A 121 23.11 -14.67 31.27
CA LYS A 121 21.89 -15.42 31.49
C LYS A 121 20.64 -14.55 31.42
N ILE A 122 20.64 -13.39 32.08
CA ILE A 122 19.53 -12.42 32.03
C ILE A 122 19.30 -12.00 30.58
N HIS A 123 20.33 -11.57 29.86
CA HIS A 123 20.21 -11.21 28.44
C HIS A 123 19.59 -12.31 27.60
N THR A 124 20.05 -13.55 27.76
CA THR A 124 19.52 -14.70 27.02
C THR A 124 18.03 -14.93 27.32
N LEU A 125 17.63 -14.83 28.59
CA LEU A 125 16.22 -15.02 28.99
C LEU A 125 15.32 -13.90 28.46
N ILE A 126 15.80 -12.65 28.48
CA ILE A 126 15.05 -11.50 27.96
C ILE A 126 14.97 -11.55 26.43
N LEU A 127 16.05 -11.93 25.74
CA LEU A 127 16.04 -12.15 24.30
C LEU A 127 15.00 -13.20 23.90
N ASN A 128 14.92 -14.32 24.62
CA ASN A 128 13.92 -15.36 24.34
C ASN A 128 12.47 -14.84 24.50
N ILE A 129 12.19 -13.99 25.49
CA ILE A 129 10.87 -13.35 25.63
C ILE A 129 10.61 -12.40 24.46
N HIS A 130 11.63 -11.63 24.08
CA HIS A 130 11.55 -10.70 22.96
C HIS A 130 11.24 -11.44 21.66
N GLU A 131 11.96 -12.52 21.35
CA GLU A 131 11.74 -13.33 20.14
C GLU A 131 10.41 -14.10 20.14
N ASP A 132 9.97 -14.67 21.27
CA ASP A 132 8.62 -15.30 21.38
C ASP A 132 7.52 -14.27 21.08
N ARG A 133 7.68 -13.02 21.55
CA ARG A 133 6.75 -11.94 21.22
C ARG A 133 6.84 -11.55 19.74
N ASN A 134 8.03 -11.43 19.18
CA ASN A 134 8.23 -11.07 17.77
C ASN A 134 7.58 -12.09 16.84
N SER A 135 7.73 -13.39 17.15
CA SER A 135 7.07 -14.47 16.41
C SER A 135 5.53 -14.36 16.44
N ARG A 136 4.95 -13.93 17.56
CA ARG A 136 3.50 -13.67 17.66
C ARG A 136 3.08 -12.42 16.87
N PHE A 137 3.96 -11.43 16.81
CA PHE A 137 3.72 -10.18 16.07
C PHE A 137 3.80 -10.41 14.55
N ASP A 138 4.58 -11.38 14.08
CA ASP A 138 4.65 -11.78 12.67
C ASP A 138 3.32 -12.27 12.08
N CYS A 139 2.36 -12.68 12.93
CA CYS A 139 1.03 -13.07 12.50
C CYS A 139 0.16 -11.86 12.05
N PHE A 140 0.62 -10.64 12.30
CA PHE A 140 -0.15 -9.42 12.06
C PHE A 140 0.59 -8.51 11.07
N ASN A 141 -0.18 -7.95 10.13
CA ASN A 141 0.29 -6.94 9.19
C ASN A 141 -0.37 -5.60 9.47
N TYR A 142 0.41 -4.53 9.35
CA TYR A 142 -0.05 -3.16 9.44
C TYR A 142 0.68 -2.32 8.39
N ARG A 143 -0.07 -1.53 7.61
CA ARG A 143 0.47 -0.70 6.51
C ARG A 143 1.39 -1.48 5.53
N GLY A 144 1.08 -2.75 5.28
CA GLY A 144 1.85 -3.61 4.37
C GLY A 144 3.14 -4.19 4.95
N LYS A 145 3.45 -3.94 6.23
CA LYS A 145 4.61 -4.53 6.93
C LYS A 145 4.13 -5.43 8.09
N LYS A 146 4.95 -6.41 8.47
CA LYS A 146 4.70 -7.23 9.67
C LYS A 146 4.87 -6.38 10.92
N LEU A 147 4.16 -6.66 12.00
CA LEU A 147 4.35 -5.89 13.24
C LEU A 147 5.76 -5.97 13.82
N SER A 148 6.46 -7.08 13.58
CA SER A 148 7.86 -7.26 13.96
C SER A 148 8.82 -6.25 13.33
N SER A 149 8.47 -5.64 12.19
CA SER A 149 9.33 -4.64 11.56
C SER A 149 9.39 -3.32 12.34
N TYR A 150 8.42 -3.07 13.22
CA TYR A 150 8.35 -1.85 14.04
C TYR A 150 9.03 -2.02 15.41
N ILE A 151 9.78 -3.12 15.59
CA ILE A 151 10.40 -3.47 16.86
C ILE A 151 11.82 -2.92 16.91
N ASN A 152 12.20 -2.37 18.06
CA ASN A 152 13.56 -1.92 18.31
C ASN A 152 14.38 -3.03 19.01
N PRO A 153 15.55 -3.43 18.48
CA PRO A 153 16.44 -4.37 19.17
C PRO A 153 16.90 -3.86 20.55
N ASP A 154 17.00 -2.55 20.76
CA ASP A 154 17.45 -1.96 22.03
C ASP A 154 16.52 -2.28 23.21
N TRP A 155 15.27 -2.69 22.94
CA TRP A 155 14.33 -3.05 24.00
C TRP A 155 14.84 -4.22 24.86
N VAL A 156 15.65 -5.12 24.29
CA VAL A 156 16.28 -6.21 25.05
C VAL A 156 17.22 -5.65 26.09
N GLU A 157 18.06 -4.67 25.71
CA GLU A 157 19.00 -4.01 26.61
C GLU A 157 18.27 -3.25 27.71
N TRP A 158 17.25 -2.45 27.36
CA TRP A 158 16.51 -1.65 28.34
C TRP A 158 15.87 -2.53 29.43
N VAL A 159 15.33 -3.69 29.05
CA VAL A 159 14.73 -4.62 30.00
C VAL A 159 15.81 -5.35 30.80
N ALA A 160 16.91 -5.76 30.17
CA ALA A 160 18.02 -6.43 30.84
C ALA A 160 18.64 -5.55 31.94
N GLU A 161 18.88 -4.26 31.68
CA GLU A 161 19.40 -3.30 32.67
C GLU A 161 18.50 -3.20 33.92
N VAL A 162 17.18 -3.15 33.72
CA VAL A 162 16.20 -3.09 34.82
C VAL A 162 16.21 -4.39 35.62
N VAL A 163 16.28 -5.53 34.94
CA VAL A 163 16.32 -6.85 35.58
C VAL A 163 17.61 -7.02 36.37
N GLU A 164 18.77 -6.65 35.82
CA GLU A 164 20.04 -6.68 36.54
C GLU A 164 19.98 -5.83 37.81
N ARG A 165 19.51 -4.58 37.70
CA ARG A 165 19.39 -3.67 38.84
C ARG A 165 18.49 -4.24 39.93
N GLU A 166 17.38 -4.87 39.56
CA GLU A 166 16.53 -5.53 40.52
C GLU A 166 17.21 -6.76 41.10
N VAL A 167 17.77 -7.66 40.30
CA VAL A 167 18.43 -8.88 40.80
C VAL A 167 19.48 -8.56 41.87
N TYR A 168 20.30 -7.52 41.68
CA TYR A 168 21.35 -7.11 42.62
C TYR A 168 20.90 -6.11 43.70
N SER A 169 19.61 -5.79 43.82
CA SER A 169 19.16 -4.89 44.88
C SER A 169 19.27 -5.52 46.26
N ASP A 170 19.79 -4.76 47.22
CA ASP A 170 19.93 -5.17 48.63
C ASP A 170 18.61 -5.55 49.31
N THR A 171 17.48 -5.05 48.80
CA THR A 171 16.15 -5.29 49.36
C THR A 171 15.23 -5.99 48.36
N ILE A 172 14.69 -7.13 48.79
CA ILE A 172 13.69 -7.87 48.00
C ILE A 172 12.35 -7.15 48.14
N ASN A 173 11.98 -6.41 47.10
CA ASN A 173 10.66 -5.79 47.00
C ASN A 173 10.01 -6.13 45.64
N HIS A 174 9.04 -7.03 45.65
CA HIS A 174 8.34 -7.45 44.43
C HIS A 174 7.46 -6.34 43.83
N GLY A 175 6.89 -5.47 44.65
CA GLY A 175 6.10 -4.33 44.17
C GLY A 175 6.97 -3.34 43.41
N ARG A 176 8.15 -3.00 43.95
CA ARG A 176 9.13 -2.14 43.27
C ARG A 176 9.62 -2.75 41.96
N ALA A 177 9.96 -4.04 41.97
CA ALA A 177 10.39 -4.74 40.76
C ALA A 177 9.31 -4.72 39.67
N TYR A 178 8.04 -4.97 40.04
CA TYR A 178 6.91 -4.87 39.11
C TYR A 178 6.78 -3.46 38.53
N THR A 179 6.81 -2.41 39.38
CA THR A 179 6.71 -1.01 38.90
C THR A 179 7.85 -0.64 37.95
N ASN A 180 9.09 -1.07 38.25
CA ASN A 180 10.24 -0.78 37.40
C ASN A 180 10.16 -1.51 36.05
N VAL A 181 9.75 -2.78 36.06
CA VAL A 181 9.52 -3.55 34.83
C VAL A 181 8.36 -2.94 34.03
N GLN A 182 7.26 -2.57 34.69
CA GLN A 182 6.13 -1.91 34.04
C GLN A 182 6.57 -0.60 33.38
N ALA A 183 7.36 0.23 34.05
CA ALA A 183 7.84 1.50 33.52
C ALA A 183 8.66 1.32 32.22
N VAL A 184 9.54 0.32 32.15
CA VAL A 184 10.30 0.06 30.91
C VAL A 184 9.40 -0.47 29.79
N TYR A 185 8.41 -1.30 30.12
CA TYR A 185 7.45 -1.78 29.12
C TYR A 185 6.49 -0.69 28.63
N GLU A 186 6.12 0.29 29.46
CA GLU A 186 5.37 1.47 29.01
C GLU A 186 6.21 2.32 28.06
N ARG A 187 7.50 2.50 28.34
CA ARG A 187 8.44 3.13 27.38
C ARG A 187 8.50 2.37 26.05
N ILE A 188 8.55 1.04 26.10
CA ILE A 188 8.54 0.18 24.91
C ILE A 188 7.23 0.32 24.13
N LYS A 189 6.07 0.34 24.81
CA LYS A 189 4.76 0.55 24.18
C LYS A 189 4.72 1.88 23.44
N ILE A 190 5.21 2.95 24.07
CA ILE A 190 5.27 4.29 23.46
C ILE A 190 6.16 4.27 22.21
N ASP A 191 7.37 3.69 22.30
CA ASP A 191 8.30 3.57 21.17
C ASP A 191 7.69 2.77 20.01
N PHE A 192 7.06 1.63 20.32
CA PHE A 192 6.39 0.78 19.34
C PHE A 192 5.27 1.52 18.59
N TYR A 193 4.40 2.23 19.32
CA TYR A 193 3.31 2.98 18.69
C TYR A 193 3.80 4.21 17.92
N HIS A 194 4.89 4.83 18.36
CA HIS A 194 5.54 5.89 17.61
C HIS A 194 6.05 5.37 16.27
N ARG A 195 6.82 4.27 16.28
CA ARG A 195 7.33 3.61 15.06
C ARG A 195 6.20 3.21 14.10
N MET A 196 5.14 2.59 14.61
CA MET A 196 3.98 2.23 13.78
C MET A 196 3.32 3.42 13.07
N ASN A 197 3.31 4.60 13.69
CA ASN A 197 2.63 5.76 13.13
C ASN A 197 3.52 6.59 12.19
N HIS A 198 4.84 6.57 12.42
CA HIS A 198 5.81 7.45 11.76
C HIS A 198 6.82 6.74 10.83
N GLU A 199 6.91 5.40 10.83
CA GLU A 199 7.72 4.57 9.90
C GLU A 199 6.84 3.75 8.91
#